data_AF-A0A8T0VS39-F1
#
_entry.id   AF-A0A8T0VS39-F1
#
_cell.length_a   1.000
_cell.length_b   1.000
_cell.length_c   1.000
_cell.angle_alpha   90.00
_cell.angle_beta   90.00
_cell.angle_gamma   90.00
#
_symmetry.space_group_name_H-M   'P 1'
#
loop_
_entity.id
_entity.type
_entity.pdbx_description
1 polymer ?
#
loop_
_entity_poly.entity_id
_entity_poly.type
_entity_poly.pdbx_seq_one_letter_code
_entity_poly.pdbx_strand_id
1 'polypeptide(L)'
;MAHRRLLVLAVLALSAAAAAAEPGFAESNPIRPVTDRAVSALESTVLAALGRTRDALRFARYAVRYGKSYENVAEVHKRFRIFSESLELVRSTNQKGLPYRLGINRFADMSWEDFRSTRLGAAQNCSATLAGNHRMRAAAALPETKDWREDGIVSPVKNQGHCGSCWTFSTTGALEAAYTQATGKPVSLSEQQLVDCAGAYNNFGCNGGLPSQAFEYIKHNGGLDTEESYPYKERSLH
;
A
#
# COMPACT_ATOMS: atom_id res chain seq x y z
N MET A 1 39.95 20.77 59.81
CA MET A 1 39.35 21.55 58.70
C MET A 1 40.01 21.06 57.42
N ALA A 2 39.55 19.97 56.79
CA ALA A 2 38.37 19.88 55.93
C ALA A 2 38.50 20.74 54.65
N HIS A 3 38.84 20.10 53.52
CA HIS A 3 38.22 20.22 52.18
C HIS A 3 39.11 19.47 51.16
N ARG A 4 38.84 18.16 50.97
CA ARG A 4 38.01 17.56 49.91
C ARG A 4 38.63 17.69 48.51
N ARG A 5 39.41 16.66 48.15
CA ARG A 5 39.71 16.27 46.76
C ARG A 5 38.40 15.76 46.13
N LEU A 6 37.95 16.38 45.04
CA LEU A 6 36.81 15.89 44.26
C LEU A 6 37.25 14.67 43.45
N LEU A 7 36.75 13.48 43.79
CA LEU A 7 36.75 12.34 42.89
C LEU A 7 35.63 12.53 41.86
N VAL A 8 35.98 12.56 40.57
CA VAL A 8 35.02 12.48 39.48
C VAL A 8 34.66 11.01 39.29
N LEU A 9 33.50 10.60 39.79
CA LEU A 9 32.88 9.31 39.49
C LEU A 9 32.18 9.42 38.13
N ALA A 10 32.77 8.84 37.09
CA ALA A 10 32.12 8.65 35.81
C ALA A 10 31.06 7.53 35.95
N VAL A 11 29.78 7.90 35.97
CA VAL A 11 28.67 6.95 35.88
C VAL A 11 28.46 6.63 34.40
N LEU A 12 28.94 5.47 33.96
CA LEU A 12 28.58 4.89 32.67
C LEU A 12 27.12 4.43 32.73
N ALA A 13 26.20 5.25 32.22
CA ALA A 13 24.85 4.82 31.94
C ALA A 13 24.86 3.91 30.70
N LEU A 14 24.83 2.58 30.91
CA LEU A 14 24.45 1.64 29.86
C LEU A 14 22.98 1.86 29.54
N SER A 15 22.68 2.67 28.53
CA SER A 15 21.36 2.64 27.89
C SER A 15 21.29 1.39 27.02
N ALA A 16 20.75 0.31 27.57
CA ALA A 16 20.24 -0.79 26.75
C ALA A 16 19.10 -0.21 25.90
N ALA A 17 19.39 0.12 24.64
CA ALA A 17 18.35 0.40 23.67
C ALA A 17 17.59 -0.92 23.47
N ALA A 18 16.50 -1.09 24.21
CA ALA A 18 15.51 -2.09 23.90
C ALA A 18 14.98 -1.73 22.50
N ALA A 19 15.47 -2.43 21.48
CA ALA A 19 14.85 -2.43 20.17
C ALA A 19 13.41 -2.87 20.39
N ALA A 20 12.47 -1.92 20.33
CA ALA A 20 11.05 -2.22 20.32
C ALA A 20 10.82 -3.11 19.09
N ALA A 21 10.71 -4.41 19.33
CA ALA A 21 10.21 -5.35 18.34
C ALA A 21 8.74 -4.98 18.15
N GLU A 22 8.44 -4.32 17.03
CA GLU A 22 7.08 -4.29 16.51
C GLU A 22 6.56 -5.74 16.45
N PRO A 23 5.35 -6.00 16.96
CA PRO A 23 4.89 -7.35 17.18
C PRO A 23 4.89 -8.12 15.86
N GLY A 24 5.68 -9.19 15.81
CA GLY A 24 5.58 -10.15 14.73
C GLY A 24 4.14 -10.64 14.62
N PHE A 25 3.77 -11.25 13.49
CA PHE A 25 2.43 -11.82 13.23
C PHE A 25 1.86 -12.70 14.37
N ALA A 26 2.70 -13.11 15.33
CA ALA A 26 2.33 -13.81 16.54
C ALA A 26 1.71 -12.94 17.67
N GLU A 27 1.87 -11.61 17.70
CA GLU A 27 1.57 -10.80 18.89
C GLU A 27 0.34 -9.88 18.80
N SER A 28 -0.20 -9.62 17.62
CA SER A 28 -1.54 -9.01 17.54
C SER A 28 -2.59 -10.12 17.62
N ASN A 29 -2.88 -10.61 18.83
CA ASN A 29 -4.02 -11.49 19.09
C ASN A 29 -5.17 -10.66 19.69
N PRO A 30 -5.96 -9.92 18.89
CA PRO A 30 -7.26 -9.51 19.37
C PRO A 30 -8.08 -10.80 19.42
N ILE A 31 -8.40 -11.26 20.62
CA ILE A 31 -9.48 -12.22 20.82
C ILE A 31 -10.73 -11.54 20.24
N ARG A 32 -11.05 -11.85 18.99
CA ARG A 32 -12.29 -11.43 18.33
C ARG A 32 -13.28 -12.58 18.52
N PRO A 33 -14.50 -12.31 19.02
CA PRO A 33 -15.55 -13.32 19.02
C PRO A 33 -15.77 -13.83 17.59
N VAL A 34 -15.70 -15.14 17.41
CA VAL A 34 -15.96 -15.82 16.13
C VAL A 34 -17.47 -15.83 15.89
N THR A 35 -18.01 -14.72 15.41
CA THR A 35 -19.45 -14.63 15.10
C THR A 35 -19.76 -14.61 13.61
N ASP A 36 -18.74 -14.59 12.74
CA ASP A 36 -18.95 -14.62 11.30
C ASP A 36 -18.83 -16.06 10.75
N ARG A 37 -19.95 -16.59 10.25
CA ARG A 37 -20.00 -17.93 9.64
C ARG A 37 -19.05 -18.08 8.46
N ALA A 38 -18.80 -17.00 7.70
CA ALA A 38 -17.86 -17.03 6.57
C ALA A 38 -16.41 -17.20 7.04
N VAL A 39 -16.05 -16.55 8.15
CA VAL A 39 -14.74 -16.70 8.80
C VAL A 39 -14.54 -18.12 9.29
N SER A 40 -15.56 -18.69 9.96
CA SER A 40 -15.52 -20.07 10.45
C SER A 40 -15.43 -21.10 9.32
N ALA A 41 -16.08 -20.84 8.18
CA ALA A 41 -16.06 -21.73 7.02
C ALA A 41 -14.68 -21.73 6.33
N LEU A 42 -14.10 -20.54 6.10
CA LEU A 42 -12.77 -20.43 5.49
C LEU A 42 -11.69 -21.09 6.37
N GLU A 43 -11.71 -20.83 7.68
CA GLU A 43 -10.78 -21.46 8.61
C GLU A 43 -10.93 -22.99 8.60
N SER A 44 -12.16 -23.50 8.60
CA SER A 44 -12.44 -24.94 8.52
C SER A 44 -11.91 -25.56 7.23
N THR A 45 -12.13 -24.91 6.07
CA THR A 45 -11.62 -25.38 4.77
C THR A 45 -10.09 -25.43 4.75
N VAL A 46 -9.43 -24.38 5.24
CA VAL A 46 -7.95 -24.33 5.29
C VAL A 46 -7.40 -25.43 6.22
N LEU A 47 -7.97 -25.59 7.41
CA LEU A 47 -7.51 -26.60 8.37
C LEU A 47 -7.85 -28.04 7.95
N ALA A 48 -8.94 -28.25 7.23
CA ALA A 48 -9.27 -29.55 6.64
C ALA A 48 -8.27 -29.92 5.53
N ALA A 49 -7.84 -28.96 4.72
CA ALA A 49 -6.88 -29.17 3.64
C ALA A 49 -5.45 -29.41 4.15
N LEU A 50 -4.99 -28.63 5.14
CA LEU A 50 -3.58 -28.58 5.55
C LEU A 50 -3.29 -29.29 6.88
N GLY A 51 -4.32 -29.74 7.59
CA GLY A 51 -4.23 -30.24 8.95
C GLY A 51 -4.05 -29.12 9.99
N ARG A 52 -4.15 -29.49 11.27
CA ARG A 52 -4.14 -28.55 12.40
C ARG A 52 -2.71 -28.25 12.90
N THR A 53 -1.85 -27.77 12.01
CA THR A 53 -0.48 -27.35 12.37
C THR A 53 -0.44 -25.87 12.78
N ARG A 54 0.63 -25.46 13.46
CA ARG A 54 0.83 -24.04 13.84
C ARG A 54 0.86 -23.12 12.61
N ASP A 55 1.50 -23.57 11.53
CA ASP A 55 1.62 -22.76 10.32
C ASP A 55 0.33 -22.74 9.51
N ALA A 56 -0.41 -23.85 9.46
CA ALA A 56 -1.77 -23.86 8.89
C ALA A 56 -2.71 -22.90 9.64
N LEU A 57 -2.64 -22.86 10.98
CA LEU A 57 -3.40 -21.89 11.79
C LEU A 57 -2.98 -20.44 11.51
N ARG A 58 -1.67 -20.16 11.33
CA ARG A 58 -1.19 -18.83 10.93
C ARG A 58 -1.75 -18.43 9.57
N PHE A 59 -1.72 -19.34 8.61
CA PHE A 59 -2.24 -19.09 7.27
C PHE A 59 -3.76 -18.91 7.27
N ALA A 60 -4.52 -19.71 8.03
CA ALA A 60 -5.96 -19.53 8.17
C ALA A 60 -6.29 -18.15 8.75
N ARG A 61 -5.59 -17.70 9.80
CA ARG A 61 -5.75 -16.35 10.37
C ARG A 61 -5.38 -15.26 9.38
N TYR A 62 -4.32 -15.46 8.60
CA TYR A 62 -3.95 -14.56 7.52
C TYR A 62 -5.06 -14.45 6.47
N ALA A 63 -5.58 -15.60 6.01
CA ALA A 63 -6.63 -15.67 5.01
C ALA A 63 -7.90 -14.95 5.50
N VAL A 64 -8.31 -15.19 6.74
CA VAL A 64 -9.40 -14.47 7.41
C VAL A 64 -9.13 -12.97 7.49
N ARG A 65 -7.96 -12.56 8.00
CA ARG A 65 -7.59 -11.15 8.20
C ARG A 65 -7.68 -10.34 6.91
N TYR A 66 -7.29 -10.93 5.78
CA TYR A 66 -7.28 -10.25 4.49
C TYR A 66 -8.48 -10.60 3.60
N GLY A 67 -9.48 -11.33 4.11
CA GLY A 67 -10.68 -11.71 3.37
C GLY A 67 -10.36 -12.52 2.12
N LYS A 68 -9.46 -13.50 2.25
CA LYS A 68 -9.05 -14.38 1.15
C LYS A 68 -10.11 -15.42 0.86
N SER A 69 -10.20 -15.83 -0.39
CA SER A 69 -11.00 -16.95 -0.86
C SER A 69 -10.14 -17.79 -1.78
N TYR A 70 -10.27 -19.11 -1.67
CA TYR A 70 -9.53 -20.07 -2.48
C TYR A 70 -10.53 -20.99 -3.16
N GLU A 71 -10.38 -21.20 -4.45
CA GLU A 71 -11.35 -21.91 -5.29
C GLU A 71 -11.45 -23.39 -4.92
N ASN A 72 -10.31 -24.00 -4.60
CA ASN A 72 -10.23 -25.43 -4.34
C ASN A 72 -9.04 -25.78 -3.42
N VAL A 73 -9.00 -27.04 -2.98
CA VAL A 73 -7.96 -27.56 -2.07
C VAL A 73 -6.56 -27.45 -2.68
N ALA A 74 -6.41 -27.60 -3.99
CA ALA A 74 -5.12 -27.45 -4.66
C ALA A 74 -4.62 -26.00 -4.58
N GLU A 75 -5.50 -25.01 -4.74
CA GLU A 75 -5.17 -23.61 -4.51
C GLU A 75 -4.79 -23.34 -3.06
N VAL A 76 -5.52 -23.89 -2.08
CA VAL A 76 -5.16 -23.76 -0.65
C VAL A 76 -3.72 -24.21 -0.40
N HIS A 77 -3.31 -25.37 -0.95
CA HIS A 77 -1.94 -25.87 -0.82
C HIS A 77 -0.92 -24.98 -1.54
N LYS A 78 -1.23 -24.48 -2.75
CA LYS A 78 -0.36 -23.55 -3.48
C LYS A 78 -0.14 -22.26 -2.68
N ARG A 79 -1.23 -21.65 -2.19
CA ARG A 79 -1.22 -20.37 -1.46
C ARG A 79 -0.52 -20.51 -0.10
N PHE A 80 -0.72 -21.63 0.59
CA PHE A 80 -0.03 -21.94 1.84
C PHE A 80 1.48 -22.06 1.66
N ARG A 81 1.94 -22.68 0.56
CA ARG A 81 3.37 -22.79 0.24
C ARG A 81 3.98 -21.40 0.04
N ILE A 82 3.36 -20.58 -0.79
CA ILE A 82 3.79 -19.19 -1.06
C ILE A 82 3.80 -18.35 0.22
N PHE A 83 2.80 -18.52 1.08
CA PHE A 83 2.74 -17.85 2.38
C PHE A 83 3.88 -18.26 3.30
N SER A 84 4.24 -19.54 3.30
CA SER A 84 5.36 -20.05 4.09
C SER A 84 6.70 -19.50 3.59
N GLU A 85 6.88 -19.42 2.27
CA GLU A 85 8.05 -18.78 1.64
C GLU A 85 8.12 -17.28 2.01
N SER A 86 6.99 -16.58 1.98
CA SER A 86 6.90 -15.17 2.36
C SER A 86 7.24 -14.94 3.83
N LEU A 87 6.83 -15.83 4.73
CA LEU A 87 7.23 -15.77 6.14
C LEU A 87 8.74 -15.89 6.31
N GLU A 88 9.39 -16.78 5.56
CA GLU A 88 10.84 -16.95 5.63
C GLU A 88 11.58 -15.75 5.02
N LEU A 89 11.09 -15.20 3.91
CA LEU A 89 11.61 -13.97 3.33
C LEU A 89 11.53 -12.80 4.33
N VAL A 90 10.41 -12.65 5.04
CA VAL A 90 10.23 -11.62 6.06
C VAL A 90 11.23 -11.81 7.20
N ARG A 91 11.36 -13.04 7.74
CA ARG A 91 12.28 -13.33 8.85
C ARG A 91 13.74 -13.08 8.46
N SER A 92 14.19 -13.68 7.36
CA SER A 92 15.57 -13.58 6.89
C SER A 92 15.95 -12.15 6.50
N THR A 93 15.04 -11.36 5.93
CA THR A 93 15.30 -9.94 5.62
C THR A 93 15.38 -9.09 6.88
N ASN A 94 14.47 -9.30 7.84
CA ASN A 94 14.43 -8.52 9.07
C ASN A 94 15.61 -8.78 10.02
N GLN A 95 16.34 -9.88 9.83
CA GLN A 95 17.58 -10.19 10.55
C GLN A 95 18.81 -9.47 9.99
N LYS A 96 18.73 -8.89 8.78
CA LYS A 96 19.88 -8.23 8.11
C LYS A 96 20.18 -6.82 8.65
N GLY A 97 19.33 -6.25 9.51
CA GLY A 97 19.52 -4.90 10.02
C GLY A 97 19.43 -3.79 8.96
N LEU A 98 18.62 -4.02 7.91
CA LEU A 98 18.39 -3.05 6.84
C LEU A 98 17.62 -1.81 7.34
N PRO A 99 17.67 -0.67 6.65
CA PRO A 99 16.91 0.55 7.01
C PRO A 99 15.40 0.40 6.82
N TYR A 100 14.92 -0.80 6.46
CA TYR A 100 13.52 -1.15 6.32
C TYR A 100 13.28 -2.55 6.87
N ARG A 101 12.01 -2.85 7.18
CA ARG A 101 11.54 -4.18 7.55
C ARG A 101 10.44 -4.63 6.59
N LEU A 102 10.38 -5.93 6.34
CA LEU A 102 9.25 -6.57 5.68
C LEU A 102 8.22 -6.99 6.73
N GLY A 103 6.96 -7.08 6.30
CA GLY A 103 5.86 -7.55 7.13
C GLY A 103 4.87 -8.36 6.30
N ILE A 104 4.14 -9.24 6.97
CA ILE A 104 3.03 -9.96 6.32
C ILE A 104 1.91 -8.96 6.02
N ASN A 105 1.56 -8.85 4.74
CA ASN A 105 0.50 -8.00 4.23
C ASN A 105 -0.39 -8.79 3.26
N ARG A 106 -1.40 -8.15 2.65
CA ARG A 106 -2.39 -8.78 1.73
C ARG A 106 -1.76 -9.58 0.58
N PHE A 107 -0.47 -9.40 0.29
CA PHE A 107 0.22 -10.05 -0.83
C PHE A 107 1.05 -11.27 -0.41
N ALA A 108 1.05 -11.65 0.87
CA ALA A 108 1.91 -12.71 1.38
C ALA A 108 1.61 -14.11 0.82
N ASP A 109 0.47 -14.33 0.16
CA ASP A 109 0.12 -15.59 -0.53
C ASP A 109 0.15 -15.47 -2.07
N MET A 110 0.80 -14.43 -2.60
CA MET A 110 1.00 -14.23 -4.03
C MET A 110 2.44 -14.51 -4.43
N SER A 111 2.64 -15.30 -5.49
CA SER A 111 3.97 -15.44 -6.08
C SER A 111 4.39 -14.11 -6.71
N TRP A 112 5.67 -13.95 -7.01
CA TRP A 112 6.13 -12.76 -7.76
C TRP A 112 5.41 -12.62 -9.11
N GLU A 113 5.15 -13.73 -9.80
CA GLU A 113 4.43 -13.74 -11.08
C GLU A 113 2.96 -13.31 -10.91
N ASP A 114 2.26 -13.83 -9.89
CA ASP A 114 0.89 -13.43 -9.57
C ASP A 114 0.83 -11.94 -9.20
N PHE A 115 1.80 -11.46 -8.40
CA PHE A 115 1.87 -10.06 -7.99
C PHE A 115 2.15 -9.15 -9.19
N ARG A 116 3.14 -9.50 -10.01
CA ARG A 116 3.51 -8.73 -11.21
C ARG A 116 2.37 -8.65 -12.22
N SER A 117 1.67 -9.74 -12.48
CA SER A 117 0.61 -9.79 -13.50
C SER A 117 -0.67 -9.07 -13.08
N THR A 118 -0.92 -8.92 -11.77
CA THR A 118 -2.19 -8.35 -11.27
C THR A 118 -2.06 -7.00 -10.56
N ARG A 119 -0.85 -6.59 -10.15
CA ARG A 119 -0.64 -5.36 -9.34
C ARG A 119 0.28 -4.34 -10.00
N LEU A 120 1.15 -4.77 -10.92
CA LEU A 120 2.07 -3.86 -11.58
C LEU A 120 1.48 -3.42 -12.93
N GLY A 121 1.64 -2.14 -13.24
CA GLY A 121 1.37 -1.61 -14.58
C GLY A 121 2.47 -2.00 -15.57
N ALA A 122 2.19 -1.84 -16.87
CA ALA A 122 3.19 -1.99 -17.91
C ALA A 122 4.36 -1.01 -17.69
N ALA A 123 5.58 -1.44 -18.01
CA ALA A 123 6.75 -0.57 -17.96
C ALA A 123 6.52 0.66 -18.85
N GLN A 124 6.64 1.84 -18.26
CA GLN A 124 6.36 3.10 -18.93
C GLN A 124 7.65 3.69 -19.48
N ASN A 125 7.66 4.08 -20.76
CA ASN A 125 8.70 4.96 -21.29
C ASN A 125 8.31 6.41 -20.98
N CYS A 126 8.53 6.82 -19.73
CA CYS A 126 8.19 8.15 -19.26
C CYS A 126 9.10 9.19 -19.94
N SER A 127 8.60 9.90 -20.96
CA SER A 127 9.21 11.20 -21.29
C SER A 127 8.70 12.21 -20.27
N ALA A 128 9.51 12.49 -19.25
CA ALA A 128 9.32 13.73 -18.50
C ALA A 128 9.38 14.89 -19.50
N THR A 129 8.39 15.76 -19.49
CA THR A 129 8.38 16.94 -20.36
C THR A 129 9.59 17.81 -19.99
N LEU A 130 10.66 17.75 -20.79
CA LEU A 130 11.88 18.55 -20.57
C LEU A 130 11.63 20.05 -20.79
N ALA A 131 10.51 20.41 -21.41
CA ALA A 131 10.07 21.78 -21.68
C ALA A 131 9.02 22.29 -20.68
N GLY A 132 9.22 22.04 -19.38
CA GLY A 132 8.39 22.62 -18.34
C GLY A 132 8.60 24.13 -18.21
N ASN A 133 7.53 24.91 -18.08
CA ASN A 133 7.60 26.35 -17.78
C ASN A 133 7.61 26.63 -16.26
N HIS A 134 7.92 25.63 -15.44
CA HIS A 134 7.91 25.75 -14.00
C HIS A 134 8.96 26.77 -13.55
N ARG A 135 8.49 27.94 -13.14
CA ARG A 135 9.33 28.98 -12.55
C ARG A 135 9.41 28.74 -11.06
N MET A 136 10.51 28.14 -10.61
CA MET A 136 10.85 28.20 -9.19
C MET A 136 10.99 29.67 -8.81
N ARG A 137 10.10 30.15 -7.93
CA ARG A 137 10.32 31.45 -7.28
C ARG A 137 11.62 31.33 -6.47
N ALA A 138 12.43 32.39 -6.48
CA ALA A 138 13.69 32.43 -5.74
C ALA A 138 13.47 31.86 -4.33
N ALA A 139 14.28 30.87 -3.99
CA ALA A 139 14.06 29.98 -2.84
C ALA A 139 13.86 30.80 -1.56
N ALA A 140 12.60 31.01 -1.17
CA ALA A 140 12.29 31.07 0.24
C ALA A 140 12.85 29.78 0.85
N ALA A 141 13.50 29.86 2.01
CA ALA A 141 14.08 28.69 2.68
C ALA A 141 13.00 27.60 2.75
N LEU A 142 13.16 26.55 1.94
CA LEU A 142 12.25 25.41 1.97
C LEU A 142 12.45 24.69 3.31
N PRO A 143 11.38 24.16 3.91
CA PRO A 143 11.52 23.41 5.13
C PRO A 143 12.35 22.15 4.87
N GLU A 144 13.13 21.73 5.87
CA GLU A 144 13.96 20.52 5.80
C GLU A 144 13.09 19.26 5.62
N THR A 145 11.87 19.28 6.13
CA THR A 145 10.86 18.22 6.01
C THR A 145 9.51 18.81 5.64
N LYS A 146 8.74 18.12 4.78
CA LYS A 146 7.36 18.50 4.46
C LYS A 146 6.47 17.26 4.35
N ASP A 147 5.36 17.28 5.06
CA ASP A 147 4.28 16.30 4.95
C ASP A 147 2.96 17.01 4.63
N TRP A 148 2.42 16.78 3.43
CA TRP A 148 1.15 17.37 3.00
C TRP A 148 -0.07 16.79 3.74
N ARG A 149 0.07 15.67 4.44
CA ARG A 149 -1.00 15.11 5.27
C ARG A 149 -1.29 16.00 6.49
N GLU A 150 -0.25 16.64 7.03
CA GLU A 150 -0.39 17.57 8.16
C GLU A 150 -1.18 18.83 7.76
N ASP A 151 -1.09 19.21 6.48
CA ASP A 151 -1.88 20.30 5.90
C ASP A 151 -3.33 19.89 5.59
N GLY A 152 -3.68 18.60 5.74
CA GLY A 152 -5.03 18.08 5.49
C GLY A 152 -5.45 18.05 4.01
N ILE A 153 -4.49 18.14 3.07
CA ILE A 153 -4.80 18.16 1.62
C ILE A 153 -4.68 16.78 0.95
N VAL A 154 -4.17 15.78 1.66
CA VAL A 154 -3.99 14.42 1.11
C VAL A 154 -5.23 13.59 1.39
N SER A 155 -5.85 13.06 0.34
CA SER A 155 -7.02 12.18 0.45
C SER A 155 -6.68 10.83 1.09
N PRO A 156 -7.67 10.10 1.63
CA PRO A 156 -7.46 8.76 2.19
C PRO A 156 -6.83 7.79 1.18
N VAL A 157 -6.02 6.85 1.68
CA VAL A 157 -5.43 5.81 0.84
C VAL A 157 -6.52 4.96 0.19
N LYS A 158 -6.48 4.86 -1.15
CA LYS A 158 -7.37 4.02 -1.96
C LYS A 158 -6.70 2.70 -2.37
N ASN A 159 -7.43 1.81 -3.04
CA ASN A 159 -6.92 0.51 -3.49
C ASN A 159 -7.29 0.25 -4.96
N GLN A 160 -6.28 0.14 -5.83
CA GLN A 160 -6.48 -0.11 -7.26
C GLN A 160 -7.01 -1.51 -7.59
N GLY A 161 -7.00 -2.43 -6.62
CA GLY A 161 -7.42 -3.80 -6.87
C GLY A 161 -6.48 -4.51 -7.84
N HIS A 162 -7.06 -5.32 -8.71
CA HIS A 162 -6.34 -6.21 -9.64
C HIS A 162 -6.15 -5.60 -11.05
N CYS A 163 -6.41 -4.30 -11.18
CA CYS A 163 -6.29 -3.55 -12.42
C CYS A 163 -4.99 -2.73 -12.43
N GLY A 164 -4.29 -2.67 -13.56
CA GLY A 164 -3.07 -1.87 -13.76
C GLY A 164 -3.33 -0.37 -13.90
N SER A 165 -4.22 0.18 -13.08
CA SER A 165 -4.70 1.57 -13.10
C SER A 165 -3.94 2.50 -12.16
N CYS A 166 -2.77 2.13 -11.64
CA CYS A 166 -2.01 2.99 -10.72
C CYS A 166 -1.77 4.42 -11.25
N TRP A 167 -1.72 4.58 -12.59
CA TRP A 167 -1.63 5.87 -13.26
C TRP A 167 -2.85 6.77 -12.99
N THR A 168 -4.06 6.22 -12.86
CA THR A 168 -5.27 6.99 -12.55
C THR A 168 -5.24 7.46 -11.09
N PHE A 169 -4.89 6.57 -10.15
CA PHE A 169 -4.75 6.90 -8.73
C PHE A 169 -3.67 7.95 -8.46
N SER A 170 -2.57 7.90 -9.22
CA SER A 170 -1.52 8.93 -9.18
C SER A 170 -2.07 10.29 -9.66
N THR A 171 -2.81 10.30 -10.77
CA THR A 171 -3.42 11.51 -11.32
C THR A 171 -4.47 12.11 -10.39
N THR A 172 -5.43 11.30 -9.92
CA THR A 172 -6.52 11.76 -9.05
C THR A 172 -5.97 12.24 -7.71
N GLY A 173 -5.07 11.50 -7.06
CA GLY A 173 -4.48 11.92 -5.78
C GLY A 173 -3.75 13.27 -5.87
N ALA A 174 -3.01 13.52 -6.95
CA ALA A 174 -2.37 14.80 -7.19
C ALA A 174 -3.39 15.94 -7.44
N LEU A 175 -4.44 15.66 -8.23
CA LEU A 175 -5.48 16.64 -8.55
C LEU A 175 -6.36 16.97 -7.34
N GLU A 176 -6.74 15.98 -6.53
CA GLU A 176 -7.47 16.13 -5.28
C GLU A 176 -6.70 17.02 -4.29
N ALA A 177 -5.40 16.79 -4.15
CA ALA A 177 -4.55 17.61 -3.29
C ALA A 177 -4.43 19.06 -3.78
N ALA A 178 -4.22 19.26 -5.09
CA ALA A 178 -4.17 20.59 -5.69
C ALA A 178 -5.51 21.33 -5.56
N TYR A 179 -6.62 20.63 -5.77
CA TYR A 179 -7.96 21.17 -5.62
C TYR A 179 -8.24 21.59 -4.17
N THR A 180 -7.91 20.73 -3.22
CA THR A 180 -8.10 21.00 -1.78
C THR A 180 -7.24 22.18 -1.34
N GLN A 181 -5.99 22.25 -1.80
CA GLN A 181 -5.10 23.39 -1.54
C GLN A 181 -5.65 24.71 -2.10
N ALA A 182 -6.22 24.70 -3.31
CA ALA A 182 -6.72 25.91 -3.95
C ALA A 182 -8.07 26.39 -3.39
N THR A 183 -8.93 25.47 -2.94
CA THR A 183 -10.33 25.77 -2.61
C THR A 183 -10.67 25.60 -1.13
N GLY A 184 -9.83 24.92 -0.37
CA GLY A 184 -10.12 24.49 1.01
C GLY A 184 -11.17 23.39 1.12
N LYS A 185 -11.62 22.80 0.00
CA LYS A 185 -12.68 21.78 -0.03
C LYS A 185 -12.11 20.42 -0.47
N PRO A 186 -12.20 19.38 0.38
CA PRO A 186 -11.77 18.05 -0.02
C PRO A 186 -12.72 17.48 -1.10
N VAL A 187 -12.16 16.71 -2.02
CA VAL A 187 -12.90 16.00 -3.06
C VAL A 187 -12.30 14.61 -3.26
N SER A 188 -13.15 13.65 -3.63
CA SER A 188 -12.72 12.33 -4.12
C SER A 188 -13.12 12.22 -5.59
N LEU A 189 -12.15 12.14 -6.48
CA LEU A 189 -12.33 12.11 -7.94
C LEU A 189 -12.37 10.67 -8.46
N SER A 190 -13.06 10.47 -9.58
CA SER A 190 -13.24 9.15 -10.19
C SER A 190 -11.98 8.67 -10.91
N GLU A 191 -11.35 7.63 -10.39
CA GLU A 191 -10.35 6.88 -11.13
C GLU A 191 -10.96 6.12 -12.32
N GLN A 192 -12.22 5.69 -12.19
CA GLN A 192 -12.90 4.87 -13.22
C GLN A 192 -13.11 5.64 -14.51
N GLN A 193 -13.47 6.92 -14.43
CA GLN A 193 -13.62 7.75 -15.63
C GLN A 193 -12.31 7.81 -16.42
N LEU A 194 -11.15 7.89 -15.75
CA LEU A 194 -9.86 7.85 -16.45
C LEU A 194 -9.64 6.49 -17.10
N VAL A 195 -9.94 5.39 -16.39
CA VAL A 195 -9.84 4.02 -16.94
C VAL A 195 -10.65 3.88 -18.23
N ASP A 196 -11.88 4.40 -18.26
CA ASP A 196 -12.82 4.16 -19.36
C ASP A 196 -12.73 5.21 -20.48
N CYS A 197 -12.32 6.45 -20.20
CA CYS A 197 -12.47 7.56 -21.15
C CYS A 197 -11.15 8.13 -21.69
N ALA A 198 -10.00 7.85 -21.06
CA ALA A 198 -8.73 8.45 -21.47
C ALA A 198 -8.04 7.70 -22.64
N GLY A 199 -8.73 6.74 -23.28
CA GLY A 199 -8.24 5.94 -24.40
C GLY A 199 -7.62 6.76 -25.53
N ALA A 200 -8.33 7.82 -25.95
CA ALA A 200 -7.90 8.71 -27.02
C ALA A 200 -6.60 9.48 -26.70
N TYR A 201 -6.16 9.48 -25.44
CA TYR A 201 -4.94 10.11 -24.95
C TYR A 201 -3.82 9.10 -24.72
N ASN A 202 -3.90 7.91 -25.31
CA ASN A 202 -2.89 6.85 -25.22
C ASN A 202 -2.76 6.23 -23.80
N ASN A 203 -3.87 6.23 -23.05
CA ASN A 203 -4.03 5.42 -21.85
C ASN A 203 -4.86 4.18 -22.17
N PHE A 204 -4.53 3.03 -21.59
CA PHE A 204 -5.11 1.73 -21.98
C PHE A 204 -5.85 1.06 -20.82
N GLY A 205 -6.55 1.87 -19.99
CA GLY A 205 -7.30 1.39 -18.84
C GLY A 205 -6.44 0.57 -17.87
N CYS A 206 -6.86 -0.68 -17.60
CA CYS A 206 -6.11 -1.61 -16.75
C CYS A 206 -4.80 -2.12 -17.36
N ASN A 207 -4.54 -1.90 -18.64
CA ASN A 207 -3.26 -2.27 -19.28
C ASN A 207 -2.17 -1.21 -19.09
N GLY A 208 -2.47 -0.14 -18.34
CA GLY A 208 -1.53 0.92 -17.98
C GLY A 208 -1.79 2.22 -18.72
N GLY A 209 -1.05 3.24 -18.33
CA GLY A 209 -1.19 4.60 -18.81
C GLY A 209 -0.20 5.55 -18.14
N LEU A 210 -0.22 6.81 -18.57
CA LEU A 210 0.63 7.87 -18.07
C LEU A 210 -0.20 8.97 -17.41
N PRO A 211 0.17 9.41 -16.19
CA PRO A 211 -0.50 10.54 -15.54
C PRO A 211 -0.49 11.83 -16.38
N SER A 212 0.57 12.10 -17.15
CA SER A 212 0.66 13.26 -18.04
C SER A 212 -0.42 13.26 -19.11
N GLN A 213 -0.66 12.10 -19.74
CA GLN A 213 -1.74 11.91 -20.71
C GLN A 213 -3.12 12.04 -20.06
N ALA A 214 -3.26 11.56 -18.82
CA ALA A 214 -4.48 11.72 -18.04
C ALA A 214 -4.79 13.21 -17.78
N PHE A 215 -3.79 14.03 -17.45
CA PHE A 215 -3.98 15.47 -17.25
C PHE A 215 -4.41 16.18 -18.54
N GLU A 216 -3.89 15.79 -19.71
CA GLU A 216 -4.35 16.32 -20.99
C GLU A 216 -5.81 15.95 -21.27
N TYR A 217 -6.22 14.71 -20.98
CA TYR A 217 -7.63 14.30 -21.03
C TYR A 217 -8.49 15.19 -20.12
N ILE A 218 -8.11 15.35 -18.84
CA ILE A 218 -8.88 16.13 -17.86
C ILE A 218 -9.06 17.57 -18.34
N LYS A 219 -8.00 18.18 -18.85
CA LYS A 219 -8.02 19.55 -19.39
C LYS A 219 -8.98 19.68 -20.57
N HIS A 220 -8.96 18.72 -21.51
CA HIS A 220 -9.85 18.74 -22.66
C HIS A 220 -11.30 18.40 -22.31
N ASN A 221 -11.51 17.42 -21.44
CA ASN A 221 -12.82 16.97 -20.99
C ASN A 221 -13.54 18.03 -20.14
N GLY A 222 -12.79 18.96 -19.53
CA GLY A 222 -13.33 20.01 -18.66
C GLY A 222 -13.44 19.59 -17.19
N GLY A 223 -12.76 18.50 -16.79
CA GLY A 223 -12.75 17.99 -15.41
C GLY A 223 -12.97 16.49 -15.32
N LEU A 224 -13.14 16.03 -14.07
CA LEU A 224 -13.52 14.67 -13.71
C LEU A 224 -14.80 14.69 -12.86
N ASP A 225 -15.56 13.61 -12.98
CA ASP A 225 -16.60 13.22 -12.05
C ASP A 225 -16.02 12.86 -10.69
N THR A 226 -16.89 12.86 -9.68
CA THR A 226 -16.55 12.37 -8.35
C THR A 226 -16.56 10.85 -8.28
N GLU A 227 -15.84 10.28 -7.33
CA GLU A 227 -15.89 8.85 -7.02
C GLU A 227 -17.33 8.40 -6.64
N GLU A 228 -18.14 9.29 -6.06
CA GLU A 228 -19.55 9.00 -5.75
C GLU A 228 -20.40 8.86 -7.02
N SER A 229 -20.22 9.76 -7.99
CA SER A 229 -21.00 9.75 -9.23
C SER A 229 -20.52 8.70 -10.23
N TYR A 230 -19.22 8.38 -10.24
CA TYR A 230 -18.64 7.36 -11.10
C TYR A 230 -17.66 6.46 -10.32
N PRO A 231 -18.16 5.46 -9.57
CA PRO A 231 -17.34 4.67 -8.66
C PRO A 231 -16.40 3.70 -9.35
N TYR A 232 -15.23 3.47 -8.74
CA TYR A 232 -14.23 2.52 -9.19
C TYR A 232 -14.72 1.07 -9.23
N LYS A 233 -14.43 0.38 -10.34
CA LYS A 233 -14.90 -0.98 -10.64
C LYS A 233 -13.79 -2.01 -10.78
N GLU A 234 -12.53 -1.61 -10.62
CA GLU A 234 -11.36 -2.47 -10.78
C GLU A 234 -11.25 -3.16 -12.15
N ARG A 235 -11.85 -2.60 -13.21
CA ARG A 235 -11.84 -3.16 -14.57
C ARG A 235 -12.04 -2.08 -15.64
N SER A 236 -11.56 -2.33 -16.85
CA SER A 236 -11.89 -1.51 -18.02
C SER A 236 -13.28 -1.88 -18.57
N LEU A 237 -14.02 -0.90 -19.06
CA LEU A 237 -15.14 -1.14 -19.98
C LEU A 237 -14.61 -1.34 -21.41
N HIS A 238 -14.48 -2.62 -21.77
CA HIS A 238 -14.10 -3.17 -23.09
C HIS A 238 -12.60 -3.13 -23.42
#